data_AF-A0A7C0YH85-F1
#
_entry.id   AF-A0A7C0YH85-F1
#
_cell.length_a   1.000
_cell.length_b   1.000
_cell.length_c   1.000
_cell.angle_alpha   90.00
_cell.angle_beta   90.00
_cell.angle_gamma   90.00
#
_symmetry.space_group_name_H-M   'P 1'
#
loop_
_entity.id
_entity.type
_entity.pdbx_description
1 polymer ?
#
loop_
_entity_poly.entity_id
_entity_poly.type
_entity_poly.pdbx_seq_one_letter_code
_entity_poly.pdbx_strand_id
1 'polypeptide(L)'
;MFVIFTVFSIGGVFIESSPESAMVYIDEKLMGFTPLMIQKKPGSYKLKLLLEGYDKHEENIKIDSTKIDTVNIVLKKSIISVAVLELEGIGIGKDEARIVTERLRADIVKMGIVKVMDRSRMDAILAEQAFQLSGACSDVACLVEVGRIIAVNRMVGGSIAKVGNMFTINLMLINVETSEIEKNVVKDYSGTLEGLIINELPEIVGELFGKKVEKKLAYG
;
A
#
# COMPACT_ATOMS: atom_id res chain seq x y z
N MET A 1 58.06 10.70 27.70
CA MET A 1 57.13 10.19 26.69
C MET A 1 55.82 9.84 27.39
N PHE A 2 54.84 10.74 27.37
CA PHE A 2 53.52 10.48 27.97
C PHE A 2 52.68 9.70 26.96
N VAL A 3 52.30 8.47 27.30
CA VAL A 3 51.31 7.71 26.54
C VAL A 3 49.95 8.27 26.91
N ILE A 4 49.37 9.12 26.06
CA ILE A 4 47.99 9.57 26.23
C ILE A 4 47.11 8.36 25.92
N PHE A 5 46.61 7.69 26.97
CA PHE A 5 45.46 6.79 26.82
C PHE A 5 44.24 7.66 26.60
N THR A 6 43.78 7.76 25.35
CA THR A 6 42.47 8.36 25.06
C THR A 6 41.41 7.43 25.63
N VAL A 7 40.85 7.78 26.79
CA VAL A 7 39.68 7.08 27.35
C VAL A 7 38.50 7.40 26.43
N PHE A 8 38.08 6.45 25.60
CA PHE A 8 36.84 6.60 24.84
C PHE A 8 35.67 6.43 25.81
N SER A 9 35.11 7.56 26.25
CA SER A 9 33.85 7.53 26.97
C SER A 9 32.76 7.03 26.02
N ILE A 10 32.02 5.99 26.40
CA ILE A 10 30.92 5.43 25.60
C ILE A 10 29.62 5.95 26.20
N GLY A 11 28.76 6.53 25.35
CA GLY A 11 27.41 6.93 25.68
C GLY A 11 26.39 5.87 25.30
N GLY A 12 25.30 5.79 26.06
CA GLY A 12 24.21 4.86 25.83
C GLY A 12 22.94 5.58 25.36
N VAL A 13 22.21 4.97 24.44
CA VAL A 13 20.83 5.37 24.12
C VAL A 13 19.95 4.14 24.07
N PHE A 14 18.80 4.21 24.72
CA PHE A 14 17.74 3.21 24.66
C PHE A 14 16.67 3.70 23.69
N ILE A 15 16.38 2.92 22.65
CA ILE A 15 15.46 3.29 21.58
C ILE A 15 14.23 2.40 21.67
N GLU A 16 13.07 3.02 21.84
CA GLU A 16 11.77 2.38 21.91
C GLU A 16 10.90 2.85 20.76
N SER A 17 9.99 1.98 20.30
CA SER A 17 8.97 2.38 19.33
C SER A 17 7.61 1.81 19.64
N SER A 18 6.58 2.51 19.18
CA SER A 18 5.20 2.03 19.17
C SER A 18 4.67 2.06 17.73
N PRO A 19 4.43 0.89 17.08
CA PRO A 19 4.60 -0.47 17.61
C PRO A 19 6.08 -0.85 17.84
N GLU A 20 6.30 -1.88 18.66
CA GLU A 20 7.61 -2.49 18.88
C GLU A 20 8.11 -3.24 17.63
N SER A 21 9.35 -3.76 17.68
CA SER A 21 9.99 -4.56 16.63
C SER A 21 10.35 -3.79 15.34
N ALA A 22 10.49 -2.46 15.42
CA ALA A 22 10.98 -1.67 14.31
C ALA A 22 12.49 -1.89 14.11
N MET A 23 12.93 -2.10 12.87
CA MET A 23 14.35 -2.16 12.53
C MET A 23 15.01 -0.81 12.81
N VAL A 24 16.10 -0.82 13.57
CA VAL A 24 16.85 0.37 13.96
C VAL A 24 18.15 0.46 13.16
N TYR A 25 18.35 1.60 12.49
CA TYR A 25 19.59 1.94 11.81
C TYR A 25 20.21 3.19 12.44
N ILE A 26 21.53 3.20 12.57
CA ILE A 26 22.31 4.39 12.92
C ILE A 26 23.34 4.64 11.82
N ASP A 27 23.27 5.81 11.19
CA ASP A 27 24.11 6.19 10.04
C ASP A 27 24.09 5.12 8.94
N GLU A 28 22.88 4.70 8.55
CA GLU A 28 22.64 3.68 7.52
C GLU A 28 23.07 2.24 7.90
N LYS A 29 23.68 2.03 9.07
CA LYS A 29 24.03 0.69 9.56
C LYS A 29 22.91 0.09 10.41
N LEU A 30 22.46 -1.11 10.05
CA LEU A 30 21.50 -1.88 10.85
C LEU A 30 22.10 -2.24 12.22
N MET A 31 21.39 -1.89 13.29
CA MET A 31 21.81 -2.10 14.67
C MET A 31 20.99 -3.19 15.38
N GLY A 32 19.72 -3.41 14.98
CA GLY A 32 18.82 -4.39 15.58
C GLY A 32 17.36 -3.98 15.44
N PHE A 33 16.53 -4.34 16.43
CA PHE A 33 15.10 -4.04 16.47
C PHE A 33 14.72 -3.40 17.81
N THR A 34 13.75 -2.49 17.82
CA THR A 34 13.22 -1.90 19.06
C THR A 34 12.46 -2.95 19.92
N PRO A 35 12.51 -2.84 21.26
CA PRO A 35 13.35 -1.93 22.04
C PRO A 35 14.85 -2.32 21.98
N LEU A 36 15.75 -1.34 21.82
CA LEU A 36 17.18 -1.58 21.62
C LEU A 36 18.06 -0.62 22.43
N MET A 37 19.04 -1.16 23.16
CA MET A 37 20.13 -0.39 23.74
C MET A 37 21.31 -0.30 22.77
N ILE A 38 21.73 0.91 22.44
CA ILE A 38 22.91 1.19 21.61
C ILE A 38 23.96 1.91 22.44
N GLN A 39 25.21 1.49 22.29
CA GLN A 39 26.36 2.13 22.88
C GLN A 39 27.29 2.64 21.79
N LYS A 40 27.55 3.96 21.78
CA LYS A 40 28.41 4.63 20.79
C LYS A 40 29.22 5.75 21.44
N LYS A 41 30.24 6.24 20.74
CA LYS A 41 30.98 7.43 21.18
C LYS A 41 30.03 8.62 21.23
N PRO A 42 30.27 9.62 22.10
CA PRO A 42 29.51 10.85 22.09
C PRO A 42 29.53 11.50 20.71
N GLY A 43 28.35 11.94 20.25
CA GLY A 43 28.21 12.47 18.91
C GLY A 43 26.76 12.60 18.48
N SER A 44 26.57 13.19 17.29
CA SER A 44 25.28 13.24 16.61
C SER A 44 25.20 12.10 15.61
N TYR A 45 24.04 11.45 15.55
CA TYR A 45 23.81 10.24 14.79
C TYR A 45 22.49 10.34 14.04
N LYS A 46 22.46 9.86 12.79
CA LYS A 46 21.21 9.76 12.04
C LYS A 46 20.50 8.46 12.42
N LEU A 47 19.40 8.57 13.15
CA LEU A 47 18.53 7.46 13.51
C LEU A 47 17.51 7.23 12.39
N LYS A 48 17.31 5.97 12.01
CA LYS A 48 16.24 5.58 11.09
C LYS A 48 15.55 4.33 11.62
N LEU A 49 14.21 4.38 11.68
CA LEU A 49 13.37 3.25 12.02
C LEU A 49 12.54 2.82 10.81
N LEU A 50 12.49 1.50 10.58
CA LEU A 50 11.65 0.87 9.55
C LEU A 50 10.79 -0.21 10.19
N LEU A 51 9.48 -0.16 9.94
CA LEU A 51 8.54 -1.21 10.32
C LEU A 51 7.56 -1.41 9.17
N GLU A 52 7.29 -2.65 8.81
CA GLU A 52 6.37 -2.98 7.72
C GLU A 52 4.96 -2.42 7.99
N GLY A 53 4.38 -1.74 7.00
CA GLY A 53 3.08 -1.08 7.15
C GLY A 53 3.13 0.26 7.89
N TYR A 54 4.31 0.80 8.16
CA TYR A 54 4.53 2.11 8.79
C TYR A 54 5.45 2.99 7.93
N ASP A 55 5.23 4.30 8.00
CA ASP A 55 6.08 5.28 7.32
C ASP A 55 7.49 5.21 7.93
N LYS A 56 8.50 5.30 7.07
CA LYS A 56 9.89 5.42 7.51
C LYS A 56 10.05 6.65 8.42
N HIS A 57 10.63 6.45 9.59
CA HIS A 57 10.98 7.53 10.50
C HIS A 57 12.49 7.80 10.46
N GLU A 58 12.88 9.07 10.33
CA GLU A 58 14.29 9.51 10.38
C GLU A 58 14.42 10.78 11.24
N GLU A 59 15.37 10.78 12.17
CA GLU A 59 15.71 11.96 12.98
C GLU A 59 17.19 11.95 13.39
N ASN A 60 17.71 13.10 13.83
CA ASN A 60 19.05 13.20 14.37
C ASN A 60 18.99 13.10 15.89
N ILE A 61 19.69 12.12 16.46
CA ILE A 61 19.82 11.93 17.90
C ILE A 61 21.23 12.34 18.36
N LYS A 62 21.35 12.81 19.60
CA LYS A 62 22.64 13.03 20.24
C LYS A 62 22.85 11.95 21.28
N ILE A 63 24.03 11.34 21.27
CA ILE A 63 24.48 10.42 22.31
C ILE A 63 25.54 11.15 23.12
N ASP A 64 25.36 11.21 24.44
CA ASP A 64 26.36 11.72 25.38
C ASP A 64 26.86 10.57 26.28
N SER A 65 28.07 10.72 26.79
CA SER A 65 28.74 9.76 27.67
C SER A 65 28.30 9.78 29.13
N THR A 66 27.51 10.76 29.53
CA THR A 66 27.22 11.02 30.95
C THR A 66 25.89 10.41 31.42
N LYS A 67 25.01 10.01 30.50
CA LYS A 67 23.67 9.48 30.78
C LYS A 67 23.23 8.51 29.69
N ILE A 68 22.37 7.55 30.06
CA ILE A 68 21.60 6.78 29.09
C ILE A 68 20.32 7.55 28.79
N ASP A 69 20.20 8.05 27.56
CA ASP A 69 18.97 8.71 27.10
C ASP A 69 17.98 7.68 26.52
N THR A 70 16.69 7.95 26.66
CA THR A 70 15.63 7.13 26.05
C THR A 70 14.96 7.93 24.94
N VAL A 71 14.90 7.35 23.75
CA VAL A 71 14.22 7.90 22.58
C VAL A 71 12.96 7.08 22.33
N ASN A 72 11.81 7.74 22.40
CA ASN A 72 10.50 7.12 22.24
C ASN A 72 9.87 7.55 20.92
N ILE A 73 9.70 6.62 19.97
CA ILE A 73 9.18 6.94 18.64
C ILE A 73 7.82 6.27 18.42
N VAL A 74 6.79 7.08 18.21
CA VAL A 74 5.50 6.56 17.72
C VAL A 74 5.54 6.53 16.20
N LEU A 75 5.51 5.33 15.62
CA LEU A 75 5.52 5.15 14.18
C LEU A 75 4.13 5.43 13.60
N LYS A 76 4.12 6.18 12.50
CA LYS A 76 2.89 6.50 11.77
C LYS A 76 2.57 5.36 10.82
N LYS A 77 1.39 4.76 10.95
CA LYS A 77 0.94 3.69 10.04
C LYS A 77 0.91 4.22 8.61
N SER A 78 1.55 3.50 7.70
CA SER A 78 1.52 3.81 6.28
C SER A 78 0.20 3.31 5.71
N ILE A 79 -0.63 4.25 5.29
CA ILE A 79 -1.93 3.93 4.71
C ILE A 79 -1.75 3.83 3.21
N ILE A 80 -1.79 2.59 2.70
CA ILE A 80 -1.74 2.35 1.26
C ILE A 80 -2.96 3.01 0.63
N SER A 81 -2.71 4.02 -0.20
CA SER A 81 -3.75 4.66 -1.01
C SER A 81 -3.94 3.91 -2.32
N VAL A 82 -5.20 3.62 -2.64
CA VAL A 82 -5.60 2.86 -3.82
C VAL A 82 -6.56 3.71 -4.64
N ALA A 83 -6.34 3.80 -5.95
CA ALA A 83 -7.39 4.23 -6.88
C ALA A 83 -7.86 3.06 -7.75
N VAL A 84 -9.12 3.11 -8.13
CA VAL A 84 -9.77 2.10 -8.99
C VAL A 84 -10.22 2.82 -10.25
N LEU A 85 -9.69 2.45 -11.41
CA LEU A 85 -10.18 2.96 -12.68
C LEU A 85 -11.45 2.24 -13.11
N GLU A 86 -12.19 2.88 -14.00
CA GLU A 86 -13.34 2.28 -14.66
C GLU A 86 -12.90 1.04 -15.46
N LEU A 87 -13.56 -0.09 -15.22
CA LEU A 87 -13.26 -1.32 -15.92
C LEU A 87 -13.62 -1.20 -17.40
N GLU A 88 -12.75 -1.70 -18.26
CA GLU A 88 -13.04 -1.80 -19.68
C GLU A 88 -14.14 -2.85 -19.93
N GLY A 89 -15.25 -2.43 -20.53
CA GLY A 89 -16.37 -3.31 -20.86
C GLY A 89 -16.23 -3.92 -22.25
N ILE A 90 -16.17 -5.25 -22.35
CA ILE A 90 -16.10 -5.99 -23.61
C ILE A 90 -17.40 -6.81 -23.78
N GLY A 91 -18.25 -6.44 -24.73
CA GLY A 91 -19.56 -7.11 -24.91
C GLY A 91 -20.57 -6.84 -23.80
N ILE A 92 -20.32 -5.84 -22.95
CA ILE A 92 -21.17 -5.38 -21.85
C ILE A 92 -21.35 -3.85 -21.94
N GLY A 93 -22.48 -3.32 -21.47
CA GLY A 93 -22.76 -1.89 -21.52
C GLY A 93 -21.83 -1.07 -20.63
N LYS A 94 -21.54 0.19 -21.03
CA LYS A 94 -20.71 1.10 -20.22
C LYS A 94 -21.27 1.31 -18.81
N ASP A 95 -22.58 1.47 -18.68
CA ASP A 95 -23.21 1.62 -17.36
C ASP A 95 -23.11 0.36 -16.50
N GLU A 96 -23.20 -0.82 -17.09
CA GLU A 96 -23.01 -2.08 -16.37
C GLU A 96 -21.57 -2.21 -15.87
N ALA A 97 -20.57 -1.93 -16.71
CA ALA A 97 -19.16 -1.90 -16.32
C ALA A 97 -18.88 -0.87 -15.22
N ARG A 98 -19.51 0.30 -15.30
CA ARG A 98 -19.46 1.34 -14.27
C ARG A 98 -20.03 0.84 -12.94
N ILE A 99 -21.20 0.19 -12.95
CA ILE A 99 -21.83 -0.38 -11.74
C ILE A 99 -20.92 -1.42 -11.09
N VAL A 100 -20.31 -2.31 -11.88
CA VAL A 100 -19.34 -3.31 -11.39
C VAL A 100 -18.13 -2.61 -10.78
N THR A 101 -17.64 -1.55 -11.41
CA THR A 101 -16.51 -0.76 -10.87
C THR A 101 -16.88 -0.08 -9.54
N GLU A 102 -18.08 0.51 -9.42
CA GLU A 102 -18.50 1.12 -8.16
C GLU A 102 -18.66 0.09 -7.05
N ARG A 103 -19.19 -1.11 -7.38
CA ARG A 103 -19.23 -2.20 -6.41
C ARG A 103 -17.83 -2.62 -5.99
N LEU A 104 -16.91 -2.77 -6.94
CA LEU A 104 -15.51 -3.09 -6.67
C LEU A 104 -14.89 -2.08 -5.70
N ARG A 105 -15.08 -0.77 -5.94
CA ARG A 105 -14.63 0.28 -5.01
C ARG A 105 -15.22 0.11 -3.62
N ALA A 106 -16.52 -0.13 -3.51
CA ALA A 106 -17.19 -0.32 -2.23
C ALA A 106 -16.68 -1.56 -1.47
N ASP A 107 -16.44 -2.67 -2.17
CA ASP A 107 -15.92 -3.90 -1.57
C ASP A 107 -14.47 -3.71 -1.07
N ILE A 108 -13.63 -2.96 -1.81
CA ILE A 108 -12.27 -2.61 -1.36
C ILE A 108 -12.32 -1.71 -0.12
N VAL A 109 -13.21 -0.69 -0.09
CA VAL A 109 -13.40 0.16 1.10
C VAL A 109 -13.81 -0.67 2.31
N LYS A 110 -14.75 -1.61 2.11
CA LYS A 110 -15.26 -2.49 3.17
C LYS A 110 -14.17 -3.37 3.79
N MET A 111 -13.08 -3.65 3.08
CA MET A 111 -11.97 -4.41 3.64
C MET A 111 -11.27 -3.68 4.80
N GLY A 112 -11.28 -2.34 4.82
CA GLY A 112 -10.69 -1.52 5.88
C GLY A 112 -9.16 -1.58 5.97
N ILE A 113 -8.47 -2.13 4.97
CA ILE A 113 -7.00 -2.30 4.97
C ILE A 113 -6.26 -1.25 4.13
N VAL A 114 -6.96 -0.55 3.25
CA VAL A 114 -6.41 0.47 2.34
C VAL A 114 -7.32 1.70 2.32
N LYS A 115 -6.76 2.85 1.94
CA LYS A 115 -7.53 4.08 1.70
C LYS A 115 -7.86 4.17 0.22
N VAL A 116 -9.13 3.91 -0.12
CA VAL A 116 -9.61 4.09 -1.49
C VAL A 116 -9.81 5.58 -1.76
N MET A 117 -9.33 6.05 -2.90
CA MET A 117 -9.55 7.41 -3.36
C MET A 117 -11.00 7.59 -3.84
N ASP A 118 -11.61 8.69 -3.44
CA ASP A 118 -12.93 9.07 -3.93
C ASP A 118 -12.90 9.35 -5.43
N ARG A 119 -13.89 8.81 -6.15
CA ARG A 119 -14.04 9.00 -7.60
C ARG A 119 -14.07 10.47 -7.98
N SER A 120 -14.87 11.30 -7.31
CA SER A 120 -14.99 12.73 -7.62
C SER A 120 -13.68 13.49 -7.46
N ARG A 121 -12.84 13.09 -6.49
CA ARG A 121 -11.52 13.66 -6.29
C ARG A 121 -10.55 13.24 -7.39
N MET A 122 -10.59 11.96 -7.78
CA MET A 122 -9.83 11.46 -8.92
C MET A 122 -10.21 12.21 -10.20
N ASP A 123 -11.51 12.35 -10.47
CA ASP A 123 -12.04 13.06 -11.64
C ASP A 123 -11.60 14.54 -11.66
N ALA A 124 -11.61 15.22 -10.51
CA ALA A 124 -11.16 16.60 -10.40
C ALA A 124 -9.66 16.75 -10.73
N ILE A 125 -8.80 15.90 -10.16
CA ILE A 125 -7.35 15.94 -10.41
C ILE A 125 -7.04 15.65 -11.88
N LEU A 126 -7.73 14.68 -12.48
CA LEU A 126 -7.53 14.31 -13.89
C LEU A 126 -8.06 15.38 -14.85
N ALA A 127 -9.14 16.07 -14.49
CA ALA A 127 -9.66 17.21 -15.26
C ALA A 127 -8.72 18.42 -15.22
N GLU A 128 -8.07 18.69 -14.07
CA GLU A 128 -7.12 19.80 -13.90
C GLU A 128 -5.86 19.63 -14.76
N GLN A 129 -5.39 18.40 -14.96
CA GLN A 129 -4.18 18.14 -15.75
C GLN A 129 -4.43 18.06 -17.27
N ALA A 130 -5.60 18.51 -17.75
CA ALA A 130 -5.95 18.52 -19.19
C ALA A 130 -5.62 17.18 -19.89
N PHE A 131 -5.88 16.06 -19.20
CA PHE A 131 -5.52 14.75 -19.71
C PHE A 131 -6.41 14.40 -20.90
N GLN A 132 -5.85 14.48 -22.11
CA GLN A 132 -6.50 14.08 -23.36
C GLN A 132 -6.54 12.55 -23.51
N LEU A 133 -7.01 11.83 -22.49
CA LEU A 133 -7.41 10.44 -22.69
C LEU A 133 -8.82 10.40 -23.28
N SER A 134 -8.94 10.80 -24.54
CA SER A 134 -10.01 10.28 -25.39
C SER A 134 -9.67 8.82 -25.74
N GLY A 135 -9.74 7.92 -24.75
CA GLY A 135 -9.46 6.50 -24.92
C GLY A 135 -9.47 5.76 -23.59
N ALA A 136 -10.08 4.57 -23.55
CA ALA A 136 -10.05 3.71 -22.38
C ALA A 136 -8.58 3.33 -22.07
N CYS A 137 -8.09 3.77 -20.93
CA CYS A 137 -6.79 3.42 -20.39
C CYS A 137 -6.78 1.93 -20.02
N SER A 138 -6.29 1.06 -20.91
CA SER A 138 -6.38 -0.39 -20.73
C SER A 138 -5.04 -1.08 -20.44
N ASP A 139 -3.91 -0.39 -20.62
CA ASP A 139 -2.59 -0.94 -20.34
C ASP A 139 -2.00 -0.48 -18.99
N VAL A 140 -1.02 -1.25 -18.52
CA VAL A 140 -0.33 -1.02 -17.23
C VAL A 140 0.37 0.33 -17.20
N ALA A 141 0.97 0.73 -18.32
CA ALA A 141 1.73 1.99 -18.41
C ALA A 141 0.83 3.20 -18.16
N CYS A 142 -0.34 3.21 -18.79
CA CYS A 142 -1.35 4.23 -18.61
C CYS A 142 -1.88 4.25 -17.16
N LEU A 143 -2.15 3.08 -16.57
CA LEU A 143 -2.56 2.98 -15.16
C LEU A 143 -1.52 3.56 -14.20
N VAL A 144 -0.24 3.28 -14.41
CA VAL A 144 0.87 3.82 -13.59
C VAL A 144 0.97 5.34 -13.74
N GLU A 145 0.85 5.87 -14.96
CA GLU A 145 0.88 7.31 -15.20
C GLU A 145 -0.26 8.03 -14.48
N VAL A 146 -1.48 7.51 -14.63
CA VAL A 146 -2.65 8.02 -13.89
C VAL A 146 -2.42 7.96 -12.39
N GLY A 147 -1.88 6.85 -11.88
CA GLY A 147 -1.57 6.67 -10.46
C GLY A 147 -0.58 7.70 -9.93
N ARG A 148 0.42 8.09 -10.71
CA ARG A 148 1.39 9.14 -10.36
C ARG A 148 0.74 10.52 -10.31
N ILE A 149 -0.12 10.83 -11.29
CA ILE A 149 -0.86 12.08 -11.37
C ILE A 149 -1.74 12.29 -10.13
N ILE A 150 -2.49 11.25 -9.74
CA ILE A 150 -3.38 11.30 -8.57
C ILE A 150 -2.66 11.01 -7.25
N ALA A 151 -1.36 10.73 -7.29
CA ALA A 151 -0.51 10.46 -6.14
C ALA A 151 -1.00 9.31 -5.23
N VAL A 152 -1.40 8.19 -5.84
CA VAL A 152 -1.73 6.95 -5.11
C VAL A 152 -0.58 5.95 -5.12
N ASN A 153 -0.54 5.06 -4.12
CA ASN A 153 0.47 4.01 -4.03
C ASN A 153 0.15 2.81 -4.94
N ARG A 154 -1.13 2.53 -5.13
CA ARG A 154 -1.62 1.37 -5.88
C ARG A 154 -2.76 1.74 -6.82
N MET A 155 -2.78 1.09 -7.97
CA MET A 155 -3.86 1.18 -8.95
C MET A 155 -4.56 -0.17 -9.08
N VAL A 156 -5.88 -0.14 -9.13
CA VAL A 156 -6.70 -1.27 -9.57
C VAL A 156 -7.30 -0.91 -10.91
N GLY A 157 -7.06 -1.77 -11.90
CA GLY A 157 -7.61 -1.64 -13.24
C GLY A 157 -7.88 -3.01 -13.84
N GLY A 158 -8.48 -3.04 -15.03
CA GLY A 158 -8.77 -4.27 -15.73
C GLY A 158 -10.02 -4.19 -16.59
N SER A 159 -10.61 -5.34 -16.87
CA SER A 159 -11.71 -5.48 -17.82
C SER A 159 -12.79 -6.42 -17.30
N ILE A 160 -14.02 -6.17 -17.73
CA ILE A 160 -15.14 -7.09 -17.61
C ILE A 160 -15.64 -7.43 -19.02
N ALA A 161 -15.63 -8.72 -19.36
CA ALA A 161 -16.15 -9.22 -20.62
C ALA A 161 -17.45 -10.01 -20.40
N LYS A 162 -18.35 -9.98 -21.38
CA LYS A 162 -19.56 -10.81 -21.40
C LYS A 162 -19.71 -11.52 -22.74
N VAL A 163 -19.88 -12.83 -22.70
CA VAL A 163 -20.20 -13.67 -23.87
C VAL A 163 -21.37 -14.59 -23.51
N GLY A 164 -22.53 -14.37 -24.15
CA GLY A 164 -23.75 -15.06 -23.77
C GLY A 164 -24.14 -14.78 -22.32
N ASN A 165 -24.09 -15.81 -21.48
CA ASN A 165 -24.38 -15.74 -20.04
C ASN A 165 -23.14 -15.82 -19.14
N MET A 166 -21.95 -15.85 -19.74
CA MET A 166 -20.68 -15.93 -19.03
C MET A 166 -20.05 -14.54 -18.96
N PHE A 167 -19.62 -14.17 -17.77
CA PHE A 167 -18.82 -12.99 -17.49
C PHE A 167 -17.38 -13.40 -17.17
N THR A 168 -16.41 -12.66 -17.68
CA THR A 168 -15.00 -12.80 -17.32
C THR A 168 -14.53 -11.48 -16.74
N ILE A 169 -14.12 -11.49 -15.47
CA ILE A 169 -13.48 -10.35 -14.81
C ILE A 169 -11.97 -10.59 -14.79
N ASN A 170 -11.21 -9.59 -15.23
CA ASN A 170 -9.76 -9.53 -15.11
C ASN A 170 -9.40 -8.28 -14.32
N LEU A 171 -8.77 -8.42 -13.15
CA LEU A 171 -8.33 -7.32 -12.30
C LEU A 171 -6.84 -7.40 -12.01
N MET A 172 -6.17 -6.26 -12.15
CA MET A 172 -4.75 -6.10 -11.86
C MET A 172 -4.57 -5.09 -10.71
N LEU A 173 -3.78 -5.48 -9.72
CA LEU A 173 -3.25 -4.60 -8.68
C LEU A 173 -1.84 -4.20 -9.07
N ILE A 174 -1.61 -2.91 -9.25
CA ILE A 174 -0.37 -2.35 -9.78
C ILE A 174 0.28 -1.45 -8.73
N ASN A 175 1.58 -1.62 -8.53
CA ASN A 175 2.41 -0.72 -7.75
C ASN A 175 2.84 0.48 -8.60
N VAL A 176 2.40 1.68 -8.23
CA VAL A 176 2.67 2.92 -8.99
C VAL A 176 4.16 3.32 -8.93
N GLU A 177 4.83 3.01 -7.82
CA GLU A 177 6.23 3.32 -7.62
C GLU A 177 7.11 2.40 -8.46
N THR A 178 6.93 1.08 -8.35
CA THR A 178 7.75 0.09 -9.07
C THR A 178 7.28 -0.14 -10.50
N SER A 179 6.07 0.29 -10.85
CA SER A 179 5.41 0.04 -12.14
C SER A 179 5.13 -1.44 -12.42
N GLU A 180 5.05 -2.26 -11.37
CA GLU A 180 4.85 -3.71 -11.48
C GLU A 180 3.42 -4.13 -11.13
N ILE A 181 2.92 -5.18 -11.80
CA ILE A 181 1.69 -5.86 -11.39
C ILE A 181 2.01 -6.72 -10.17
N GLU A 182 1.51 -6.34 -8.99
CA GLU A 182 1.67 -7.12 -7.76
C GLU A 182 0.77 -8.36 -7.75
N LYS A 183 -0.44 -8.21 -8.32
CA LYS A 183 -1.41 -9.30 -8.40
C LYS A 183 -2.27 -9.16 -9.64
N ASN A 184 -2.56 -10.30 -10.27
CA ASN A 184 -3.55 -10.41 -11.33
C ASN A 184 -4.56 -11.50 -10.95
N VAL A 185 -5.84 -11.20 -11.04
CA VAL A 185 -6.94 -12.12 -10.75
C VAL A 185 -7.88 -12.16 -11.96
N VAL A 186 -8.05 -13.35 -12.53
CA VAL A 186 -8.98 -13.61 -13.63
C VAL A 186 -10.02 -14.62 -13.16
N LYS A 187 -11.30 -14.29 -13.31
CA LYS A 187 -12.41 -15.12 -12.86
C LYS A 187 -13.52 -15.16 -13.89
N ASP A 188 -13.96 -16.37 -14.22
CA ASP A 188 -15.15 -16.62 -15.03
C ASP A 188 -16.35 -16.92 -14.12
N TYR A 189 -17.51 -16.39 -14.49
CA TYR A 189 -18.77 -16.59 -13.79
C TYR A 189 -19.92 -16.74 -14.79
N SER A 190 -20.72 -17.78 -14.63
CA SER A 190 -21.92 -18.00 -15.44
C SER A 190 -23.17 -17.63 -14.63
N GLY A 191 -23.95 -16.65 -15.09
CA GLY A 191 -25.16 -16.21 -14.38
C GLY A 191 -25.53 -14.76 -14.69
N THR A 192 -26.23 -14.12 -13.76
CA THR A 192 -26.64 -12.72 -13.88
C THR A 192 -25.55 -11.75 -13.42
N LEU A 193 -25.58 -10.51 -13.91
CA LEU A 193 -24.69 -9.44 -13.45
C LEU A 193 -24.81 -9.22 -11.93
N GLU A 194 -26.04 -9.32 -11.39
CA GLU A 194 -26.28 -9.23 -9.95
C GLU A 194 -25.55 -10.32 -9.16
N GLY A 195 -25.58 -11.57 -9.63
CA GLY A 195 -24.87 -12.66 -8.96
C GLY A 195 -23.35 -12.49 -8.99
N LEU A 196 -22.80 -11.97 -10.09
CA LEU A 196 -21.38 -11.59 -10.18
C LEU A 196 -21.02 -10.53 -9.13
N ILE A 197 -21.86 -9.49 -9.01
CA ILE A 197 -21.65 -8.36 -8.10
C ILE A 197 -21.74 -8.77 -6.62
N ILE A 198 -22.70 -9.63 -6.28
CA ILE A 198 -22.98 -9.98 -4.88
C ILE A 198 -22.09 -11.12 -4.39
N ASN A 199 -21.86 -12.14 -5.22
CA ASN A 199 -21.25 -13.39 -4.79
C ASN A 199 -19.76 -13.48 -5.14
N GLU A 200 -19.37 -13.02 -6.33
CA GLU A 200 -18.00 -13.25 -6.83
C GLU A 200 -17.07 -12.05 -6.56
N LEU A 201 -17.52 -10.82 -6.77
CA LEU A 201 -16.67 -9.62 -6.57
C LEU A 201 -16.00 -9.55 -5.18
N PRO A 202 -16.68 -9.85 -4.06
CA PRO A 202 -16.03 -9.85 -2.75
C PRO A 202 -14.91 -10.89 -2.64
N GLU A 203 -15.07 -12.06 -3.27
CA GLU A 203 -14.04 -13.11 -3.32
C GLU A 203 -12.84 -12.64 -4.15
N ILE A 204 -13.09 -12.11 -5.35
CA ILE A 204 -12.07 -11.58 -6.25
C ILE A 204 -11.26 -10.47 -5.56
N VAL A 205 -11.93 -9.55 -4.85
CA VAL A 205 -11.27 -8.47 -4.07
C VAL A 205 -10.40 -9.05 -2.96
N GLY A 206 -10.90 -10.06 -2.23
CA GLY A 206 -10.12 -10.76 -1.23
C GLY A 206 -8.83 -11.34 -1.81
N GLU A 207 -8.94 -12.06 -2.92
CA GLU A 207 -7.80 -12.65 -3.63
C GLU A 207 -6.80 -11.59 -4.14
N LEU A 208 -7.32 -10.46 -4.66
CA LEU A 208 -6.52 -9.38 -5.22
C LEU A 208 -5.60 -8.73 -4.17
N PHE A 209 -6.07 -8.60 -2.93
CA PHE A 209 -5.32 -8.03 -1.80
C PHE A 209 -4.75 -9.09 -0.85
N GLY A 210 -4.72 -10.37 -1.25
CA GLY A 210 -4.04 -11.44 -0.50
C GLY A 210 -4.78 -11.99 0.72
N LYS A 211 -6.09 -11.72 0.88
CA LYS A 211 -6.94 -12.42 1.85
C LYS A 211 -7.50 -13.71 1.24
N LYS A 212 -7.25 -14.86 1.88
CA LYS A 212 -8.05 -16.07 1.64
C LYS A 212 -9.46 -15.81 2.20
N VAL A 213 -10.50 -15.86 1.36
CA VAL A 213 -11.88 -15.84 1.83
C VAL A 213 -12.17 -17.19 2.49
N GLU A 214 -12.43 -17.18 3.79
CA GLU A 214 -13.02 -18.35 4.45
C GLU A 214 -14.44 -18.52 3.91
N LYS A 215 -14.63 -19.48 3.00
CA LYS A 215 -15.96 -19.94 2.62
C LYS A 215 -16.64 -20.45 3.89
N LYS A 216 -17.65 -19.72 4.39
CA LYS A 216 -18.65 -20.33 5.27
C LYS A 216 -19.32 -21.43 4.47
N LEU A 217 -18.95 -22.67 4.77
CA LEU A 217 -19.71 -23.85 4.39
C LEU A 217 -21.12 -23.63 4.95
N ALA A 218 -22.07 -23.28 4.07
CA ALA A 218 -23.47 -23.44 4.36
C ALA A 218 -23.71 -24.94 4.49
N TYR A 219 -23.67 -25.45 5.73
CA TYR A 219 -24.27 -26.74 6.03
C TYR A 219 -25.79 -26.58 5.88
N GLY A 220 -26.37 -27.51 5.13
CA GLY A 220 -27.76 -27.50 4.66
C GLY A 220 -28.81 -27.73 5.73
#